data_AF-A0A2D5GS97-F1
#
_entry.id   AF-A0A2D5GS97-F1
#
_cell.length_a   1.000
_cell.length_b   1.000
_cell.length_c   1.000
_cell.angle_alpha   90.00
_cell.angle_beta   90.00
_cell.angle_gamma   90.00
#
_symmetry.space_group_name_H-M   'P 1'
#
loop_
_entity.id
_entity.type
_entity.pdbx_description
1 polymer ?
#
loop_
_entity_poly.entity_id
_entity_poly.type
_entity_poly.pdbx_seq_one_letter_code
_entity_poly.pdbx_strand_id
1 'polypeptide(L)'
;MKPVSLCLFLFLVTLLACGKQEPQAEDSNAVELPAEAHFQEFHAEIQNFCNHCHLCPDPAVLTKEAWRMQIPREYAHFEQNPDTSLRVPPQSEVIHYFVSQAPETHSLPQQVAPPDSGPVRFRKQVVSRTDLKTLPATAHLNWVSDHSPKELLLTDMGSGETGRIRFNAGQPGYEPLAKLKHPAHIERVDLNQDQQHDYLIADLGSFGPEDHDRGSVSLLTFNDKTHSWQTQTLQDHLGRVADARAADFDNDGDLDLIVAEFGWHKTGQLLYLENVSPSKTELKFEQRILDNRHGASHILITDWNQDGRPDFVTLFSQEHEIIVVFLNEGHGQFRKENIYQAPDPAYGSSSIALVDLDQDDDLDLLFTNGDTMDSFELRPSHSLQWLENKGEYPFTHHSIAPLTGAYCATHGDFDGDGDIDLAACTMTWDYNEPRNTIVWYEQLSPGQFRAHPLDYTMGQHPVITAGDFDGDGDPDLAVGNFEGRETDQRNKTEWFSIWWNERIEKPE
;
A
#
# COMPACT_ATOMS: atom_id res chain seq x y z
N MET A 1 20.41 -20.93 39.06
CA MET A 1 20.95 -19.98 38.06
C MET A 1 19.83 -19.78 37.05
N LYS A 2 19.17 -18.61 37.13
CA LYS A 2 17.96 -18.25 36.38
C LYS A 2 18.32 -17.23 35.30
N PRO A 3 17.69 -17.25 34.11
CA PRO A 3 17.86 -16.22 33.10
C PRO A 3 17.09 -14.96 33.53
N VAL A 4 17.69 -13.80 33.25
CA VAL A 4 17.07 -12.48 33.49
C VAL A 4 16.22 -12.14 32.27
N SER A 5 14.92 -12.01 32.51
CA SER A 5 13.92 -11.44 31.62
C SER A 5 13.96 -9.92 31.77
N LEU A 6 13.97 -9.16 30.67
CA LEU A 6 13.65 -7.74 30.67
C LEU A 6 12.86 -7.39 29.41
N CYS A 7 11.53 -7.50 29.52
CA CYS A 7 10.59 -6.83 28.64
C CYS A 7 10.74 -5.30 28.79
N LEU A 8 10.92 -4.58 27.68
CA LEU A 8 10.52 -3.18 27.59
C LEU A 8 9.26 -3.12 26.72
N PHE A 9 8.13 -3.25 27.39
CA PHE A 9 6.79 -2.88 26.91
C PHE A 9 6.54 -1.47 27.45
N LEU A 10 6.54 -0.42 26.62
CA LEU A 10 5.98 0.89 26.94
C LEU A 10 6.04 1.82 25.72
N PHE A 11 4.96 1.88 24.94
CA PHE A 11 4.31 3.15 24.57
C PHE A 11 2.83 2.89 24.22
N LEU A 12 2.03 2.98 25.30
CA LEU A 12 0.61 3.32 25.42
C LEU A 12 -0.42 2.84 24.36
N VAL A 13 -1.09 1.74 24.70
CA VAL A 13 -2.57 1.68 24.70
C VAL A 13 -3.03 2.04 26.11
N THR A 14 -3.72 3.17 26.30
CA THR A 14 -4.77 3.36 27.33
C THR A 14 -5.34 4.77 27.21
N LEU A 15 -6.52 4.92 26.59
CA LEU A 15 -7.43 6.02 26.93
C LEU A 15 -8.87 5.57 26.75
N LEU A 16 -9.47 5.02 27.81
CA LEU A 16 -10.89 5.20 28.09
C LEU A 16 -11.14 5.24 29.60
N ALA A 17 -11.88 6.27 30.02
CA ALA A 17 -12.54 6.50 31.31
C ALA A 17 -11.70 6.96 32.52
N CYS A 18 -11.49 8.28 32.65
CA CYS A 18 -12.02 9.07 33.79
C CYS A 18 -11.90 10.57 33.52
N GLY A 19 -12.89 11.33 33.98
CA GLY A 19 -13.17 12.69 33.50
C GLY A 19 -12.21 13.80 33.92
N LYS A 20 -12.32 14.90 33.17
CA LYS A 20 -11.96 16.29 33.50
C LYS A 20 -10.71 16.47 34.36
N GLN A 21 -9.58 16.68 33.70
CA GLN A 21 -8.72 17.85 33.94
C GLN A 21 -7.84 18.05 32.71
N GLU A 22 -7.98 19.20 32.05
CA GLU A 22 -7.04 19.67 31.03
C GLU A 22 -5.63 19.69 31.62
N PRO A 23 -4.60 19.17 30.93
CA PRO A 23 -3.23 19.40 31.33
C PRO A 23 -2.95 20.90 31.23
N GLN A 24 -2.55 21.50 32.36
CA GLN A 24 -1.98 22.83 32.34
C GLN A 24 -0.72 22.80 31.46
N ALA A 25 -0.66 23.73 30.52
CA ALA A 25 0.54 24.02 29.74
C ALA A 25 1.69 24.36 30.71
N GLU A 26 2.67 23.46 30.83
CA GLU A 26 3.95 23.77 31.44
C GLU A 26 4.98 24.06 30.34
N ASP A 27 5.41 25.32 30.35
CA ASP A 27 6.52 25.97 29.67
C ASP A 27 6.96 25.45 28.28
N SER A 28 6.48 26.17 27.27
CA SER A 28 7.21 26.40 26.03
C SER A 28 8.56 27.04 26.35
N ASN A 29 9.63 26.24 26.43
CA ASN A 29 10.95 26.76 26.07
C ASN A 29 10.93 27.02 24.56
N ALA A 30 10.40 28.19 24.20
CA ALA A 30 10.60 28.78 22.89
C ALA A 30 12.12 28.94 22.72
N VAL A 31 12.71 28.07 21.91
CA VAL A 31 14.09 28.23 21.44
C VAL A 31 14.13 29.57 20.71
N GLU A 32 14.85 30.53 21.29
CA GLU A 32 15.01 31.86 20.70
C GLU A 32 15.77 31.70 19.38
N LEU A 33 15.14 32.12 18.28
CA LEU A 33 15.65 31.87 16.93
C LEU A 33 16.76 32.88 16.59
N PRO A 34 17.90 32.45 16.04
CA PRO A 34 18.99 33.34 15.66
C PRO A 34 18.61 34.28 14.50
N ALA A 35 19.32 35.41 14.41
CA ALA A 35 19.07 36.45 13.40
C ALA A 35 19.32 35.96 11.95
N GLU A 36 18.57 36.51 10.98
CA GLU A 36 18.56 36.13 9.54
C GLU A 36 19.94 36.00 8.86
N ALA A 37 20.98 36.66 9.36
CA ALA A 37 22.33 36.57 8.78
C ALA A 37 23.07 35.26 9.12
N HIS A 38 22.73 34.60 10.24
CA HIS A 38 23.33 33.32 10.67
C HIS A 38 22.74 32.11 9.90
N PHE A 39 21.63 32.34 9.17
CA PHE A 39 20.82 31.34 8.47
C PHE A 39 21.46 30.82 7.17
N GLN A 40 22.19 31.67 6.44
CA GLN A 40 22.80 31.26 5.17
C GLN A 40 23.96 30.27 5.35
N GLU A 41 24.61 30.24 6.51
CA GLU A 41 25.74 29.33 6.78
C GLU A 41 25.28 27.88 6.94
N PHE A 42 24.11 27.64 7.53
CA PHE A 42 23.61 26.29 7.78
C PHE A 42 22.74 25.72 6.65
N HIS A 43 22.20 26.56 5.74
CA HIS A 43 21.33 26.08 4.67
C HIS A 43 21.94 24.94 3.84
N ALA A 44 23.17 25.14 3.34
CA ALA A 44 23.88 24.12 2.59
C ALA A 44 24.26 22.90 3.46
N GLU A 45 24.54 23.10 4.75
CA GLU A 45 24.83 22.02 5.69
C GLU A 45 23.59 21.14 5.92
N ILE A 46 22.41 21.75 6.08
CA ILE A 46 21.13 21.07 6.25
C ILE A 46 20.76 20.30 4.98
N GLN A 47 20.84 20.95 3.81
CA GLN A 47 20.59 20.28 2.54
C GLN A 47 21.52 19.09 2.32
N ASN A 48 22.82 19.23 2.60
CA ASN A 48 23.77 18.14 2.48
C ASN A 48 23.51 17.02 3.49
N PHE A 49 23.12 17.36 4.72
CA PHE A 49 22.78 16.37 5.76
C PHE A 49 21.56 15.54 5.34
N CYS A 50 20.48 16.20 4.91
CA CYS A 50 19.28 15.49 4.47
C CYS A 50 19.52 14.70 3.17
N ASN A 51 20.20 15.28 2.18
CA ASN A 51 20.51 14.65 0.88
C ASN A 51 21.44 13.43 0.97
N HIS A 52 21.96 13.08 2.14
CA HIS A 52 22.81 11.92 2.31
C HIS A 52 22.06 10.60 2.19
N CYS A 53 20.83 10.54 2.73
CA CYS A 53 20.01 9.34 2.72
C CYS A 53 18.93 9.38 1.64
N HIS A 54 18.24 10.52 1.52
CA HIS A 54 17.10 10.72 0.63
C HIS A 54 17.04 12.19 0.18
N LEU A 55 16.13 12.57 -0.71
CA LEU A 55 15.95 13.98 -1.09
C LEU A 55 15.65 14.86 0.13
N CYS A 56 16.24 16.05 0.24
CA CYS A 56 15.90 17.00 1.29
C CYS A 56 14.40 17.35 1.20
N PRO A 57 13.59 17.14 2.25
CA PRO A 57 12.17 17.45 2.21
C PRO A 57 11.91 18.93 1.88
N ASP A 58 10.85 19.21 1.14
CA ASP A 58 10.32 20.55 0.98
C ASP A 58 9.71 21.01 2.32
N PRO A 59 10.16 22.12 2.91
CA PRO A 59 9.54 22.65 4.12
C PRO A 59 8.03 22.88 4.02
N ALA A 60 7.48 23.08 2.81
CA ALA A 60 6.07 23.24 2.61
C ALA A 60 5.25 21.95 2.75
N VAL A 61 5.88 20.76 2.81
CA VAL A 61 5.15 19.47 2.84
C VAL A 61 4.43 19.21 4.17
N LEU A 62 4.97 19.72 5.29
CA LEU A 62 4.38 19.62 6.62
C LEU A 62 4.05 21.00 7.21
N THR A 63 3.15 21.01 8.19
CA THR A 63 2.84 22.22 8.96
C THR A 63 4.01 22.59 9.90
N LYS A 64 4.04 23.85 10.35
CA LYS A 64 5.00 24.29 11.38
C LYS A 64 4.92 23.46 12.67
N GLU A 65 3.73 23.00 13.04
CA GLU A 65 3.56 22.14 14.23
C GLU A 65 4.16 20.76 13.97
N ALA A 66 3.84 20.14 12.83
CA ALA A 66 4.39 18.85 12.45
C ALA A 66 5.91 18.85 12.35
N TRP A 67 6.55 19.88 11.77
CA TRP A 67 8.01 19.96 11.72
C TRP A 67 8.67 20.04 13.10
N ARG A 68 8.04 20.70 14.07
CA ARG A 68 8.54 20.73 15.46
C ARG A 68 8.51 19.36 16.12
N MET A 69 7.64 18.46 15.66
CA MET A 69 7.50 17.11 16.17
C MET A 69 8.36 16.11 15.38
N GLN A 70 8.48 16.27 14.06
CA GLN A 70 9.19 15.34 13.18
C GLN A 70 10.70 15.41 13.38
N ILE A 71 11.30 16.60 13.32
CA ILE A 71 12.77 16.74 13.37
C ILE A 71 13.37 16.13 14.65
N PRO A 72 12.78 16.30 15.86
CA PRO A 72 13.28 15.62 17.05
C PRO A 72 13.23 14.08 16.97
N ARG A 73 12.21 13.51 16.32
CA ARG A 73 12.09 12.06 16.14
C ARG A 73 13.18 11.53 15.22
N GLU A 74 13.44 12.21 14.11
CA GLU A 74 14.50 11.83 13.16
C GLU A 74 15.89 11.89 13.80
N TYR A 75 16.18 12.95 14.56
CA TYR A 75 17.45 13.06 15.28
C TYR A 75 17.61 11.94 16.32
N ALA A 76 16.54 11.61 17.07
CA ALA A 76 16.57 10.51 18.03
C ALA A 76 16.76 9.14 17.35
N HIS A 77 16.30 8.98 16.12
CA HIS A 77 16.57 7.80 15.30
C HIS A 77 18.03 7.75 14.84
N PHE A 78 18.55 8.85 14.30
CA PHE A 78 19.94 8.97 13.87
C PHE A 78 20.92 8.71 15.02
N GLU A 79 20.64 9.19 16.24
CA GLU A 79 21.46 8.94 17.43
C GLU A 79 21.59 7.45 17.78
N GLN A 80 20.62 6.61 17.40
CA GLN A 80 20.67 5.17 17.63
C GLN A 80 21.56 4.45 16.60
N ASN A 81 21.68 5.00 15.39
CA ASN A 81 22.49 4.45 14.30
C ASN A 81 23.31 5.55 13.60
N PRO A 82 24.30 6.16 14.28
CA PRO A 82 24.97 7.34 13.76
C PRO A 82 25.88 7.01 12.59
N ASP A 83 25.75 7.75 11.49
CA ASP A 83 26.75 7.75 10.43
C ASP A 83 27.89 8.70 10.79
N THR A 84 29.03 8.12 11.19
CA THR A 84 30.23 8.88 11.58
C THR A 84 30.90 9.66 10.45
N SER A 85 30.51 9.40 9.19
CA SER A 85 31.00 10.15 8.03
C SER A 85 30.25 11.47 7.81
N LEU A 86 29.09 11.63 8.46
CA LEU A 86 28.25 12.81 8.33
C LEU A 86 28.56 13.88 9.37
N ARG A 87 28.55 15.13 8.91
CA ARG A 87 28.48 16.30 9.78
C ARG A 87 27.02 16.61 10.04
N VAL A 88 26.59 16.40 11.28
CA VAL A 88 25.21 16.65 11.72
C VAL A 88 25.05 18.12 12.13
N PRO A 89 24.17 18.90 11.47
CA PRO A 89 23.88 20.28 11.88
C PRO A 89 23.17 20.32 13.24
N PRO A 90 23.24 21.42 14.00
CA PRO A 90 22.51 21.55 15.26
C PRO A 90 21.01 21.40 15.04
N GLN A 91 20.36 20.53 15.82
CA GLN A 91 18.93 20.25 15.71
C GLN A 91 18.05 21.51 15.74
N SER A 92 18.40 22.50 16.57
CA SER A 92 17.68 23.77 16.66
C SER A 92 17.69 24.56 15.35
N GLU A 93 18.81 24.52 14.60
CA GLU A 93 18.92 25.19 13.30
C GLU A 93 18.10 24.47 12.23
N VAL A 94 18.04 23.13 12.29
CA VAL A 94 17.19 22.34 11.39
C VAL A 94 15.71 22.63 11.64
N ILE A 95 15.27 22.60 12.91
CA ILE A 95 13.90 22.97 13.27
C ILE A 95 13.58 24.37 12.78
N HIS A 96 14.47 25.34 13.00
CA HIS A 96 14.27 26.71 12.55
C HIS A 96 14.14 26.80 11.02
N TYR A 97 15.01 26.11 10.28
CA TYR A 97 15.00 26.06 8.82
C TYR A 97 13.65 25.59 8.28
N PHE A 98 13.14 24.46 8.75
CA PHE A 98 11.86 23.93 8.27
C PHE A 98 10.67 24.79 8.74
N VAL A 99 10.61 25.14 10.03
CA VAL A 99 9.48 25.87 10.63
C VAL A 99 9.34 27.30 10.09
N SER A 100 10.44 27.97 9.72
CA SER A 100 10.38 29.34 9.17
C SER A 100 9.76 29.40 7.77
N GLN A 101 9.79 28.29 7.03
CA GLN A 101 9.31 28.20 5.64
C GLN A 101 7.98 27.43 5.52
N ALA A 102 7.66 26.60 6.51
CA ALA A 102 6.44 25.79 6.51
C ALA A 102 5.16 26.61 6.68
N PRO A 103 4.03 26.15 6.11
CA PRO A 103 2.72 26.75 6.34
C PRO A 103 2.24 26.51 7.78
N GLU A 104 1.36 27.39 8.27
CA GLU A 104 0.66 27.14 9.55
C GLU A 104 -0.36 25.99 9.41
N THR A 105 -1.05 25.94 8.27
CA THR A 105 -2.11 24.95 7.98
C THR A 105 -2.12 24.63 6.49
N HIS A 106 -2.54 23.40 6.15
CA HIS A 106 -2.79 23.00 4.77
C HIS A 106 -4.20 23.37 4.30
N SER A 107 -4.33 23.75 3.03
CA SER A 107 -5.63 23.92 2.36
C SER A 107 -5.94 22.65 1.59
N LEU A 108 -6.83 21.81 2.14
CA LEU A 108 -7.19 20.54 1.53
C LEU A 108 -8.28 20.69 0.46
N PRO A 109 -8.31 19.81 -0.55
CA PRO A 109 -9.39 19.75 -1.53
C PRO A 109 -10.77 19.67 -0.88
N GLN A 110 -11.74 20.36 -1.49
CA GLN A 110 -13.12 20.33 -1.04
C GLN A 110 -13.69 18.92 -1.13
N GLN A 111 -14.34 18.48 -0.05
CA GLN A 111 -15.08 17.23 0.00
C GLN A 111 -16.54 17.48 -0.40
N VAL A 112 -17.14 16.58 -1.18
CA VAL A 112 -18.50 16.74 -1.71
C VAL A 112 -19.32 15.49 -1.42
N ALA A 113 -20.56 15.65 -0.95
CA ALA A 113 -21.43 14.49 -0.73
C ALA A 113 -21.73 13.77 -2.07
N PRO A 114 -21.98 12.45 -2.05
CA PRO A 114 -22.37 11.70 -3.25
C PRO A 114 -23.56 12.35 -3.96
N PRO A 115 -23.55 12.43 -5.30
CA PRO A 115 -24.68 12.97 -6.04
C PRO A 115 -25.92 12.07 -5.87
N ASP A 116 -27.11 12.67 -5.87
CA ASP A 116 -28.38 11.92 -5.75
C ASP A 116 -28.69 11.06 -7.00
N SER A 117 -28.04 11.34 -8.13
CA SER A 117 -28.25 10.67 -9.42
C SER A 117 -27.02 10.79 -10.33
N GLY A 118 -26.78 9.78 -11.16
CA GLY A 118 -25.71 9.76 -12.17
C GLY A 118 -25.99 8.70 -13.25
N PRO A 119 -25.15 8.60 -14.29
CA PRO A 119 -25.27 7.57 -15.33
C PRO A 119 -25.06 6.16 -14.76
N VAL A 120 -24.23 6.04 -13.72
CA VAL A 120 -23.96 4.81 -12.98
C VAL A 120 -24.43 4.96 -11.54
N ARG A 121 -24.96 3.86 -10.98
CA ARG A 121 -25.33 3.78 -9.57
C ARG A 121 -24.70 2.54 -8.96
N PHE A 122 -23.94 2.75 -7.88
CA PHE A 122 -23.43 1.64 -7.09
C PHE A 122 -24.32 1.35 -5.88
N ARG A 123 -24.80 0.11 -5.75
CA ARG A 123 -25.52 -0.37 -4.56
C ARG A 123 -24.54 -1.04 -3.60
N LYS A 124 -24.31 -0.40 -2.44
CA LYS A 124 -23.47 -0.94 -1.36
C LYS A 124 -24.15 -2.13 -0.65
N GLN A 125 -23.47 -3.27 -0.61
CA GLN A 125 -23.74 -4.42 0.25
C GLN A 125 -22.59 -4.62 1.22
N VAL A 126 -22.84 -4.42 2.51
CA VAL A 126 -21.84 -4.64 3.56
C VAL A 126 -21.79 -6.12 3.94
N VAL A 127 -20.57 -6.66 4.05
CA VAL A 127 -20.31 -7.97 4.66
C VAL A 127 -19.75 -7.75 6.05
N SER A 128 -20.53 -8.09 7.07
CA SER A 128 -20.12 -7.92 8.47
C SER A 128 -19.63 -9.22 9.11
N ARG A 129 -18.67 -9.11 10.02
CA ARG A 129 -18.18 -10.18 10.89
C ARG A 129 -18.31 -9.76 12.36
N THR A 130 -19.16 -10.46 13.10
CA THR A 130 -19.33 -10.28 14.56
C THR A 130 -18.60 -11.34 15.38
N ASP A 131 -18.09 -12.37 14.72
CA ASP A 131 -17.40 -13.51 15.31
C ASP A 131 -15.89 -13.28 15.46
N LEU A 132 -15.33 -12.27 14.77
CA LEU A 132 -13.93 -11.88 14.90
C LEU A 132 -13.69 -11.21 16.26
N LYS A 133 -12.59 -11.61 16.90
CA LYS A 133 -12.12 -11.00 18.17
C LYS A 133 -11.30 -9.73 17.94
N THR A 134 -10.82 -9.56 16.72
CA THR A 134 -10.03 -8.42 16.26
C THR A 134 -10.91 -7.52 15.41
N LEU A 135 -10.54 -6.25 15.32
CA LEU A 135 -11.18 -5.34 14.39
C LEU A 135 -10.84 -5.75 12.94
N PRO A 136 -11.72 -5.47 11.97
CA PRO A 136 -11.42 -5.62 10.54
C PRO A 136 -10.11 -4.96 10.15
N ALA A 137 -9.27 -5.69 9.44
CA ALA A 137 -8.03 -5.19 8.88
C ALA A 137 -7.74 -5.93 7.57
N THR A 138 -8.63 -5.77 6.60
CA THR A 138 -8.49 -6.34 5.26
C THR A 138 -7.21 -5.79 4.63
N ALA A 139 -6.26 -6.68 4.30
CA ALA A 139 -4.97 -6.28 3.75
C ALA A 139 -4.91 -6.45 2.22
N HIS A 140 -5.67 -7.40 1.66
CA HIS A 140 -5.74 -7.62 0.23
C HIS A 140 -7.10 -8.12 -0.23
N LEU A 141 -7.49 -7.66 -1.42
CA LEU A 141 -8.63 -8.15 -2.20
C LEU A 141 -8.16 -8.37 -3.64
N ASN A 142 -8.33 -9.57 -4.18
CA ASN A 142 -7.85 -9.93 -5.51
C ASN A 142 -8.91 -10.69 -6.30
N TRP A 143 -9.39 -10.11 -7.41
CA TRP A 143 -10.36 -10.76 -8.27
C TRP A 143 -9.68 -11.69 -9.28
N VAL A 144 -9.95 -12.99 -9.16
CA VAL A 144 -9.41 -14.02 -10.04
C VAL A 144 -10.50 -14.46 -11.01
N SER A 145 -10.33 -14.14 -12.30
CA SER A 145 -11.34 -14.34 -13.34
C SER A 145 -10.87 -15.07 -14.60
N ASP A 146 -9.57 -15.32 -14.72
CA ASP A 146 -8.90 -16.07 -15.78
C ASP A 146 -9.36 -17.55 -15.85
N HIS A 147 -9.91 -18.07 -14.76
CA HIS A 147 -10.35 -19.44 -14.64
C HIS A 147 -11.71 -19.55 -13.94
N SER A 148 -12.41 -20.67 -14.20
CA SER A 148 -13.63 -21.02 -13.48
C SER A 148 -13.33 -21.95 -12.30
N PRO A 149 -13.99 -21.74 -11.13
CA PRO A 149 -14.90 -20.63 -10.82
C PRO A 149 -14.15 -19.31 -10.62
N LYS A 150 -14.74 -18.19 -11.06
CA LYS A 150 -14.25 -16.85 -10.70
C LYS A 150 -14.42 -16.66 -9.19
N GLU A 151 -13.45 -16.02 -8.53
CA GLU A 151 -13.46 -15.84 -7.08
C GLU A 151 -12.67 -14.61 -6.64
N LEU A 152 -13.11 -14.00 -5.55
CA LEU A 152 -12.43 -12.88 -4.90
C LEU A 152 -11.62 -13.43 -3.72
N LEU A 153 -10.30 -13.30 -3.76
CA LEU A 153 -9.41 -13.69 -2.67
C LEU A 153 -9.33 -12.56 -1.65
N LEU A 154 -9.18 -12.92 -0.37
CA LEU A 154 -9.13 -11.98 0.74
C LEU A 154 -8.07 -12.39 1.76
N THR A 155 -7.29 -11.41 2.22
CA THR A 155 -6.50 -11.52 3.46
C THR A 155 -6.95 -10.48 4.47
N ASP A 156 -6.93 -10.86 5.75
CA ASP A 156 -7.15 -9.95 6.87
C ASP A 156 -5.98 -10.09 7.85
N MET A 157 -5.13 -9.05 7.90
CA MET A 157 -3.92 -9.08 8.70
C MET A 157 -4.19 -8.97 10.21
N GLY A 158 -5.35 -8.47 10.62
CA GLY A 158 -5.70 -8.34 12.04
C GLY A 158 -6.08 -9.68 12.66
N SER A 159 -6.95 -10.42 11.96
CA SER A 159 -7.45 -11.73 12.38
C SER A 159 -6.56 -12.89 11.95
N GLY A 160 -5.67 -12.67 10.98
CA GLY A 160 -4.85 -13.71 10.36
C GLY A 160 -5.59 -14.52 9.29
N GLU A 161 -6.84 -14.18 8.96
CA GLU A 161 -7.65 -14.97 8.03
C GLU A 161 -7.18 -14.78 6.58
N THR A 162 -7.18 -15.90 5.85
CA THR A 162 -7.02 -15.92 4.40
C THR A 162 -8.12 -16.80 3.82
N GLY A 163 -8.82 -16.29 2.81
CA GLY A 163 -10.00 -16.94 2.28
C GLY A 163 -10.32 -16.55 0.85
N ARG A 164 -11.38 -17.16 0.33
CA ARG A 164 -11.98 -16.80 -0.96
C ARG A 164 -13.46 -16.53 -0.80
N ILE A 165 -13.99 -15.72 -1.72
CA ILE A 165 -15.39 -15.35 -1.79
C ILE A 165 -15.90 -15.73 -3.17
N ARG A 166 -17.01 -16.45 -3.20
CA ARG A 166 -17.73 -16.79 -4.43
C ARG A 166 -19.10 -16.17 -4.41
N PHE A 167 -19.52 -15.69 -5.56
CA PHE A 167 -20.82 -15.03 -5.70
C PHE A 167 -21.84 -16.01 -6.26
N ASN A 168 -22.96 -16.15 -5.56
CA ASN A 168 -24.09 -16.96 -6.02
C ASN A 168 -25.34 -16.08 -6.06
N ALA A 169 -25.80 -15.75 -7.28
CA ALA A 169 -26.91 -14.81 -7.49
C ALA A 169 -26.72 -13.48 -6.74
N GLY A 170 -25.54 -12.86 -6.89
CA GLY A 170 -25.18 -11.60 -6.23
C GLY A 170 -25.06 -11.69 -4.70
N GLN A 171 -24.91 -12.90 -4.13
CA GLN A 171 -24.64 -13.08 -2.69
C GLN A 171 -23.20 -13.58 -2.46
N PRO A 172 -22.38 -12.84 -1.68
CA PRO A 172 -21.02 -13.28 -1.37
C PRO A 172 -21.04 -14.45 -0.36
N GLY A 173 -20.45 -15.57 -0.75
CA GLY A 173 -20.19 -16.73 0.09
C GLY A 173 -18.70 -16.85 0.42
N TYR A 174 -18.34 -16.64 1.69
CA TYR A 174 -16.96 -16.75 2.17
C TYR A 174 -16.58 -18.20 2.52
N GLU A 175 -15.42 -18.63 2.05
CA GLU A 175 -14.78 -19.90 2.39
C GLU A 175 -13.38 -19.62 3.00
N PRO A 176 -13.16 -19.94 4.28
CA PRO A 176 -11.85 -19.80 4.89
C PRO A 176 -10.90 -20.86 4.32
N LEU A 177 -9.71 -20.41 3.92
CA LEU A 177 -8.66 -21.27 3.35
C LEU A 177 -7.58 -21.57 4.39
N ALA A 178 -7.10 -20.54 5.09
CA ALA A 178 -6.05 -20.67 6.10
C ALA A 178 -6.13 -19.58 7.18
N LYS A 179 -5.35 -19.77 8.25
CA LYS A 179 -5.11 -18.75 9.27
C LYS A 179 -3.60 -18.61 9.49
N LEU A 180 -3.04 -17.47 9.08
CA LEU A 180 -1.64 -17.12 9.24
C LEU A 180 -1.48 -16.06 10.35
N LYS A 181 -0.29 -15.46 10.50
CA LYS A 181 -0.05 -14.48 11.57
C LYS A 181 -0.66 -13.15 11.17
N HIS A 182 -0.19 -12.60 10.05
CA HIS A 182 -0.56 -11.28 9.52
C HIS A 182 -0.46 -11.29 7.99
N PRO A 183 -1.33 -12.05 7.29
CA PRO A 183 -1.27 -12.18 5.84
C PRO A 183 -1.51 -10.83 5.17
N ALA A 184 -0.58 -10.41 4.32
CA ALA A 184 -0.57 -9.12 3.63
C ALA A 184 -1.15 -9.26 2.23
N HIS A 185 -0.70 -10.27 1.49
CA HIS A 185 -1.06 -10.48 0.09
C HIS A 185 -1.39 -11.95 -0.18
N ILE A 186 -2.28 -12.20 -1.13
CA ILE A 186 -2.61 -13.53 -1.66
C ILE A 186 -2.77 -13.49 -3.18
N GLU A 187 -2.15 -14.44 -3.87
CA GLU A 187 -2.41 -14.75 -5.28
C GLU A 187 -2.62 -16.24 -5.48
N ARG A 188 -3.30 -16.58 -6.57
CA ARG A 188 -3.41 -17.94 -7.04
C ARG A 188 -2.18 -18.30 -7.88
N VAL A 189 -1.64 -19.49 -7.68
CA VAL A 189 -0.42 -19.98 -8.36
C VAL A 189 -0.48 -21.51 -8.50
N ASP A 190 0.31 -22.08 -9.41
CA ASP A 190 0.59 -23.53 -9.50
C ASP A 190 2.11 -23.77 -9.35
N LEU A 191 2.64 -23.44 -8.17
CA LEU A 191 4.09 -23.44 -7.89
C LEU A 191 4.69 -24.85 -7.89
N ASN A 192 3.90 -25.86 -7.53
CA ASN A 192 4.30 -27.27 -7.54
C ASN A 192 3.97 -27.97 -8.87
N GLN A 193 3.32 -27.27 -9.82
CA GLN A 193 2.93 -27.78 -11.13
C GLN A 193 2.12 -29.09 -11.07
N ASP A 194 1.19 -29.16 -10.12
CA ASP A 194 0.26 -30.27 -9.96
C ASP A 194 -1.11 -30.01 -10.65
N GLN A 195 -1.26 -28.84 -11.29
CA GLN A 195 -2.46 -28.37 -11.98
C GLN A 195 -3.66 -28.14 -11.06
N GLN A 196 -3.44 -28.03 -9.75
CA GLN A 196 -4.45 -27.62 -8.79
C GLN A 196 -4.34 -26.12 -8.50
N HIS A 197 -5.34 -25.60 -7.80
CA HIS A 197 -5.36 -24.20 -7.39
C HIS A 197 -4.67 -24.09 -6.04
N ASP A 198 -3.43 -23.62 -6.06
CA ASP A 198 -2.69 -23.26 -4.87
C ASP A 198 -2.67 -21.73 -4.70
N TYR A 199 -2.27 -21.27 -3.52
CA TYR A 199 -2.17 -19.85 -3.24
C TYR A 199 -0.83 -19.49 -2.60
N LEU A 200 -0.16 -18.49 -3.15
CA LEU A 200 1.01 -17.87 -2.55
C LEU A 200 0.53 -16.77 -1.60
N ILE A 201 1.05 -16.77 -0.37
CA ILE A 201 0.65 -15.84 0.68
C ILE A 201 1.90 -15.16 1.24
N ALA A 202 1.91 -13.82 1.20
CA ALA A 202 2.87 -13.01 1.94
C ALA A 202 2.35 -12.74 3.35
N ASP A 203 3.22 -12.83 4.37
CA ASP A 203 2.87 -12.56 5.76
C ASP A 203 3.84 -11.54 6.37
N LEU A 204 3.29 -10.47 6.93
CA LEU A 204 4.04 -9.36 7.54
C LEU A 204 4.79 -9.79 8.80
N GLY A 205 4.41 -10.87 9.47
CA GLY A 205 4.96 -11.32 10.75
C GLY A 205 4.49 -10.51 11.96
N SER A 206 4.00 -9.28 11.76
CA SER A 206 3.36 -8.45 12.78
C SER A 206 2.34 -7.47 12.20
N PHE A 207 1.39 -7.06 13.04
CA PHE A 207 0.39 -6.05 12.70
C PHE A 207 1.00 -4.65 12.61
N GLY A 208 1.81 -4.26 13.59
CA GLY A 208 2.42 -2.92 13.64
C GLY A 208 3.62 -2.77 12.69
N PRO A 209 4.05 -1.53 12.41
CA PRO A 209 5.22 -1.26 11.57
C PRO A 209 6.53 -1.48 12.35
N GLU A 210 6.78 -2.72 12.77
CA GLU A 210 7.97 -3.11 13.52
C GLU A 210 9.09 -3.59 12.57
N ASP A 211 10.33 -3.17 12.82
CA ASP A 211 11.51 -3.70 12.11
C ASP A 211 11.99 -5.01 12.78
N HIS A 212 11.78 -6.14 12.11
CA HIS A 212 12.04 -7.49 12.64
C HIS A 212 12.13 -8.55 11.53
N ASP A 213 12.55 -9.76 11.89
CA ASP A 213 12.73 -10.94 11.02
C ASP A 213 11.62 -12.00 11.18
N ARG A 214 10.34 -11.60 11.33
CA ARG A 214 9.22 -12.53 11.60
C ARG A 214 8.29 -12.78 10.42
N GLY A 215 8.51 -12.11 9.29
CA GLY A 215 7.70 -12.31 8.10
C GLY A 215 8.06 -13.60 7.37
N SER A 216 7.21 -13.97 6.42
CA SER A 216 7.36 -15.22 5.68
C SER A 216 6.55 -15.21 4.38
N VAL A 217 6.93 -16.10 3.47
CA VAL A 217 6.14 -16.48 2.29
C VAL A 217 5.71 -17.94 2.44
N SER A 218 4.44 -18.22 2.20
CA SER A 218 3.86 -19.56 2.32
C SER A 218 3.05 -19.96 1.09
N LEU A 219 3.10 -21.24 0.73
CA LEU A 219 2.22 -21.86 -0.25
C LEU A 219 1.08 -22.58 0.47
N LEU A 220 -0.15 -22.35 0.00
CA LEU A 220 -1.33 -23.05 0.46
C LEU A 220 -1.78 -24.04 -0.62
N THR A 221 -1.78 -25.33 -0.29
CA THR A 221 -2.17 -26.41 -1.23
C THR A 221 -3.37 -27.20 -0.71
N PHE A 222 -4.18 -27.75 -1.62
CA PHE A 222 -5.32 -28.58 -1.23
C PHE A 222 -4.94 -30.06 -1.13
N ASN A 223 -5.25 -30.69 0.02
CA ASN A 223 -5.06 -32.12 0.18
C ASN A 223 -6.37 -32.88 -0.06
N ASP A 224 -6.49 -33.50 -1.24
CA ASP A 224 -7.65 -34.30 -1.65
C ASP A 224 -7.99 -35.45 -0.70
N LYS A 225 -7.00 -36.03 -0.01
CA LYS A 225 -7.25 -37.18 0.88
C LYS A 225 -7.95 -36.74 2.16
N THR A 226 -7.59 -35.57 2.68
CA THR A 226 -8.14 -35.03 3.93
C THR A 226 -9.21 -33.98 3.69
N HIS A 227 -9.43 -33.56 2.42
CA HIS A 227 -10.32 -32.48 2.02
C HIS A 227 -10.03 -31.19 2.83
N SER A 228 -8.75 -30.84 2.93
CA SER A 228 -8.30 -29.72 3.75
C SER A 228 -7.12 -29.00 3.12
N TRP A 229 -7.09 -27.68 3.27
CA TRP A 229 -5.95 -26.84 2.94
C TRP A 229 -4.75 -27.13 3.84
N GLN A 230 -3.54 -27.09 3.27
CA GLN A 230 -2.27 -27.31 3.94
C GLN A 230 -1.33 -26.14 3.65
N THR A 231 -0.78 -25.54 4.70
CA THR A 231 0.16 -24.44 4.58
C THR A 231 1.58 -24.96 4.67
N GLN A 232 2.39 -24.71 3.64
CA GLN A 232 3.82 -24.94 3.61
C GLN A 232 4.53 -23.58 3.62
N THR A 233 5.36 -23.33 4.63
CA THR A 233 6.25 -22.15 4.61
C THR A 233 7.37 -22.39 3.60
N LEU A 234 7.52 -21.48 2.63
CA LEU A 234 8.55 -21.54 1.60
C LEU A 234 9.82 -20.84 2.05
N GLN A 235 9.65 -19.67 2.67
CA GLN A 235 10.74 -18.86 3.23
C GLN A 235 10.24 -18.15 4.49
N ASP A 236 11.06 -18.11 5.54
CA ASP A 236 10.81 -17.40 6.78
C ASP A 236 12.06 -16.61 7.21
N HIS A 237 12.03 -16.02 8.42
CA HIS A 237 13.07 -15.12 8.93
C HIS A 237 13.28 -13.88 8.06
N LEU A 238 12.20 -13.44 7.42
CA LEU A 238 12.17 -12.28 6.53
C LEU A 238 11.72 -11.02 7.29
N GLY A 239 11.98 -9.86 6.70
CA GLY A 239 11.34 -8.59 7.07
C GLY A 239 9.82 -8.65 7.03
N ARG A 240 9.14 -7.51 7.19
CA ARG A 240 7.68 -7.47 6.97
C ARG A 240 7.40 -7.68 5.48
N VAL A 241 6.98 -8.89 5.07
CA VAL A 241 6.69 -9.19 3.67
C VAL A 241 5.34 -8.59 3.29
N ALA A 242 5.36 -7.50 2.54
CA ALA A 242 4.16 -6.82 2.06
C ALA A 242 3.61 -7.49 0.79
N ASP A 243 4.50 -8.03 -0.04
CA ASP A 243 4.09 -8.65 -1.29
C ASP A 243 4.99 -9.81 -1.73
N ALA A 244 4.43 -10.76 -2.47
CA ALA A 244 5.16 -11.85 -3.12
C ALA A 244 4.45 -12.24 -4.43
N ARG A 245 5.24 -12.42 -5.50
CA ARG A 245 4.76 -12.80 -6.85
C ARG A 245 5.56 -13.95 -7.41
N ALA A 246 4.89 -14.85 -8.15
CA ALA A 246 5.54 -15.96 -8.85
C ALA A 246 5.59 -15.77 -10.38
N ALA A 247 6.74 -16.05 -11.00
CA ALA A 247 6.90 -16.19 -12.45
C ALA A 247 8.14 -17.03 -12.79
N ASP A 248 8.23 -17.55 -14.01
CA ASP A 248 9.42 -18.24 -14.53
C ASP A 248 10.43 -17.18 -15.04
N PHE A 249 11.27 -16.65 -14.14
CA PHE A 249 12.15 -15.53 -14.49
C PHE A 249 13.48 -15.97 -15.12
N ASP A 250 13.91 -17.21 -14.92
CA ASP A 250 15.13 -17.72 -15.51
C ASP A 250 14.89 -18.61 -16.76
N ASN A 251 13.62 -18.87 -17.08
CA ASN A 251 13.13 -19.65 -18.21
C ASN A 251 13.62 -21.10 -18.16
N ASP A 252 13.65 -21.68 -16.96
CA ASP A 252 13.96 -23.09 -16.74
C ASP A 252 12.70 -23.98 -16.66
N GLY A 253 11.53 -23.35 -16.61
CA GLY A 253 10.23 -23.97 -16.65
C GLY A 253 9.62 -24.26 -15.28
N ASP A 254 10.22 -23.83 -14.18
CA ASP A 254 9.54 -23.70 -12.88
C ASP A 254 9.26 -22.23 -12.53
N LEU A 255 8.53 -21.99 -11.43
CA LEU A 255 8.22 -20.62 -11.00
C LEU A 255 9.15 -20.22 -9.85
N ASP A 256 9.84 -19.10 -10.00
CA ASP A 256 10.57 -18.41 -8.92
C ASP A 256 9.67 -17.38 -8.25
N LEU A 257 10.18 -16.73 -7.20
CA LEU A 257 9.46 -15.68 -6.47
C LEU A 257 10.23 -14.36 -6.42
N ILE A 258 9.52 -13.25 -6.61
CA ILE A 258 9.95 -11.92 -6.17
C ILE A 258 9.24 -11.62 -4.85
N VAL A 259 9.99 -11.14 -3.86
CA VAL A 259 9.47 -10.88 -2.51
C VAL A 259 9.80 -9.44 -2.11
N ALA A 260 8.75 -8.67 -1.79
CA ALA A 260 8.85 -7.31 -1.30
C ALA A 260 8.83 -7.31 0.23
N GLU A 261 10.02 -7.20 0.81
CA GLU A 261 10.17 -6.98 2.25
C GLU A 261 10.12 -5.49 2.52
N PHE A 262 8.95 -5.03 2.97
CA PHE A 262 8.74 -3.65 3.35
C PHE A 262 9.74 -3.24 4.45
N GLY A 263 9.74 -3.98 5.56
CA GLY A 263 10.71 -3.86 6.65
C GLY A 263 11.04 -2.41 7.06
N TRP A 264 12.28 -2.21 7.50
CA TRP A 264 12.93 -0.89 7.67
C TRP A 264 14.45 -1.11 7.51
N HIS A 265 15.32 -0.23 8.01
CA HIS A 265 16.78 -0.30 7.79
C HIS A 265 17.47 -1.66 8.11
N LYS A 266 16.92 -2.52 8.97
CA LYS A 266 17.55 -3.83 9.26
C LYS A 266 17.08 -4.96 8.36
N THR A 267 15.86 -4.86 7.83
CA THR A 267 15.19 -6.00 7.18
C THR A 267 14.50 -5.68 5.87
N GLY A 268 14.25 -4.42 5.52
CA GLY A 268 13.52 -4.05 4.30
C GLY A 268 14.40 -4.16 3.05
N GLN A 269 13.97 -4.94 2.07
CA GLN A 269 14.72 -5.31 0.86
C GLN A 269 13.76 -5.81 -0.24
N LEU A 270 14.24 -5.88 -1.47
CA LEU A 270 13.61 -6.64 -2.55
C LEU A 270 14.43 -7.90 -2.82
N LEU A 271 13.80 -9.07 -2.75
CA LEU A 271 14.44 -10.37 -2.92
C LEU A 271 13.96 -11.09 -4.18
N TYR A 272 14.85 -11.92 -4.71
CA TYR A 272 14.53 -12.99 -5.66
C TYR A 272 14.83 -14.33 -5.00
N LEU A 273 13.85 -15.23 -5.03
CA LEU A 273 13.95 -16.60 -4.56
C LEU A 273 13.90 -17.53 -5.78
N GLU A 274 15.09 -17.95 -6.22
CA GLU A 274 15.27 -18.91 -7.32
C GLU A 274 14.74 -20.26 -6.88
N ASN A 275 13.88 -20.87 -7.67
CA ASN A 275 13.38 -22.21 -7.39
C ASN A 275 14.45 -23.23 -7.81
N VAL A 276 14.98 -23.95 -6.81
CA VAL A 276 16.03 -24.96 -7.00
C VAL A 276 15.54 -26.33 -6.55
N SER A 277 14.24 -26.55 -6.70
CA SER A 277 13.55 -27.70 -6.12
C SER A 277 14.06 -29.00 -6.74
N PRO A 278 14.51 -29.98 -5.95
CA PRO A 278 14.89 -31.29 -6.49
C PRO A 278 13.68 -32.07 -7.05
N SER A 279 12.46 -31.69 -6.67
CA SER A 279 11.21 -32.22 -7.20
C SER A 279 10.03 -31.27 -6.93
N LYS A 280 8.96 -31.44 -7.69
CA LYS A 280 7.67 -30.72 -7.54
C LYS A 280 7.06 -30.77 -6.13
N THR A 281 7.37 -31.80 -5.34
CA THR A 281 6.81 -31.97 -3.98
C THR A 281 7.76 -31.56 -2.86
N GLU A 282 9.00 -31.18 -3.20
CA GLU A 282 10.03 -30.76 -2.25
C GLU A 282 10.52 -29.38 -2.68
N LEU A 283 9.67 -28.37 -2.44
CA LEU A 283 9.98 -27.00 -2.82
C LEU A 283 11.17 -26.45 -2.03
N LYS A 284 12.15 -25.92 -2.73
CA LYS A 284 13.36 -25.31 -2.16
C LYS A 284 13.76 -24.09 -2.98
N PHE A 285 14.13 -23.01 -2.29
CA PHE A 285 14.54 -21.78 -2.93
C PHE A 285 15.96 -21.34 -2.53
N GLU A 286 16.64 -20.65 -3.45
CA GLU A 286 17.89 -19.93 -3.20
C GLU A 286 17.65 -18.41 -3.28
N GLN A 287 18.01 -17.71 -2.21
CA GLN A 287 17.72 -16.29 -2.06
C GLN A 287 18.88 -15.42 -2.58
N ARG A 288 18.55 -14.39 -3.36
CA ARG A 288 19.43 -13.24 -3.63
C ARG A 288 18.70 -11.92 -3.40
N ILE A 289 19.47 -10.89 -3.05
CA ILE A 289 18.96 -9.52 -2.91
C ILE A 289 19.00 -8.86 -4.29
N LEU A 290 17.85 -8.39 -4.77
CA LEU A 290 17.77 -7.58 -5.98
C LEU A 290 17.96 -6.10 -5.65
N ASP A 291 17.42 -5.61 -4.54
CA ASP A 291 17.56 -4.23 -4.10
C ASP A 291 17.63 -4.15 -2.57
N ASN A 292 18.51 -3.30 -2.04
CA ASN A 292 18.73 -3.16 -0.59
C ASN A 292 17.87 -2.05 0.03
N ARG A 293 17.06 -1.34 -0.76
CA ARG A 293 16.12 -0.33 -0.24
C ARG A 293 14.98 -1.01 0.51
N HIS A 294 14.62 -0.42 1.64
CA HIS A 294 13.41 -0.77 2.37
C HIS A 294 12.17 -0.14 1.71
N GLY A 295 10.99 -0.41 2.27
CA GLY A 295 9.73 0.14 1.79
C GLY A 295 9.23 -0.48 0.48
N ALA A 296 9.83 -1.60 0.04
CA ALA A 296 9.27 -2.39 -1.07
C ALA A 296 7.87 -2.88 -0.67
N SER A 297 6.84 -2.45 -1.39
CA SER A 297 5.44 -2.64 -0.96
C SER A 297 4.53 -3.33 -1.96
N HIS A 298 4.82 -3.23 -3.26
CA HIS A 298 4.00 -3.80 -4.34
C HIS A 298 4.88 -4.41 -5.42
N ILE A 299 4.45 -5.51 -6.02
CA ILE A 299 5.08 -6.12 -7.18
C ILE A 299 4.02 -6.39 -8.26
N LEU A 300 4.26 -5.88 -9.47
CA LEU A 300 3.42 -6.12 -10.64
C LEU A 300 4.24 -6.87 -11.69
N ILE A 301 3.84 -8.09 -12.04
CA ILE A 301 4.49 -8.89 -13.08
C ILE A 301 3.88 -8.56 -14.44
N THR A 302 4.72 -8.33 -15.44
CA THR A 302 4.29 -8.10 -16.83
C THR A 302 5.45 -8.32 -17.80
N ASP A 303 5.18 -8.44 -19.09
CA ASP A 303 6.21 -8.39 -20.15
C ASP A 303 6.32 -6.93 -20.62
N TRP A 304 7.08 -6.11 -19.88
CA TRP A 304 7.06 -4.64 -20.00
C TRP A 304 7.57 -4.18 -21.37
N ASN A 305 8.58 -4.88 -21.89
CA ASN A 305 9.24 -4.55 -23.15
C ASN A 305 8.84 -5.46 -24.32
N GLN A 306 7.84 -6.34 -24.11
CA GLN A 306 7.29 -7.28 -25.09
C GLN A 306 8.32 -8.26 -25.68
N ASP A 307 9.31 -8.68 -24.88
CA ASP A 307 10.33 -9.63 -25.31
C ASP A 307 10.04 -11.09 -24.94
N GLY A 308 8.89 -11.34 -24.31
CA GLY A 308 8.40 -12.65 -23.92
C GLY A 308 8.95 -13.16 -22.59
N ARG A 309 9.74 -12.37 -21.87
CA ARG A 309 10.20 -12.70 -20.51
C ARG A 309 9.40 -11.91 -19.47
N PRO A 310 9.09 -12.50 -18.31
CA PRO A 310 8.43 -11.75 -17.25
C PRO A 310 9.40 -10.72 -16.69
N ASP A 311 9.04 -9.46 -16.85
CA ASP A 311 9.57 -8.31 -16.12
C ASP A 311 8.71 -8.06 -14.88
N PHE A 312 9.13 -7.11 -14.06
CA PHE A 312 8.26 -6.63 -12.99
C PHE A 312 8.52 -5.18 -12.61
N VAL A 313 7.52 -4.54 -12.00
CA VAL A 313 7.61 -3.21 -11.40
C VAL A 313 7.43 -3.31 -9.90
N THR A 314 8.20 -2.51 -9.15
CA THR A 314 8.02 -2.41 -7.71
C THR A 314 7.99 -0.95 -7.24
N LEU A 315 7.19 -0.70 -6.22
CA LEU A 315 7.15 0.56 -5.48
C LEU A 315 8.01 0.44 -4.22
N PHE A 316 8.97 1.34 -4.08
CA PHE A 316 9.68 1.60 -2.82
C PHE A 316 9.11 2.88 -2.20
N SER A 317 8.24 2.72 -1.19
CA SER A 317 7.74 3.80 -0.34
C SER A 317 8.72 4.08 0.80
N GLN A 318 8.32 4.89 1.79
CA GLN A 318 9.09 5.21 3.00
C GLN A 318 10.41 5.87 2.62
N GLU A 319 10.43 7.21 2.59
CA GLU A 319 11.54 8.11 2.22
C GLU A 319 12.10 8.00 0.79
N HIS A 320 12.03 6.83 0.16
CA HIS A 320 12.52 6.63 -1.21
C HIS A 320 11.54 7.13 -2.26
N GLU A 321 10.24 6.87 -2.08
CA GLU A 321 9.13 7.36 -2.92
C GLU A 321 9.41 7.21 -4.42
N ILE A 322 9.78 6.00 -4.84
CA ILE A 322 10.32 5.71 -6.17
C ILE A 322 9.74 4.40 -6.72
N ILE A 323 9.44 4.41 -8.01
CA ILE A 323 8.93 3.26 -8.76
C ILE A 323 10.01 2.83 -9.75
N VAL A 324 10.35 1.54 -9.73
CA VAL A 324 11.44 0.97 -10.52
C VAL A 324 10.93 -0.25 -11.27
N VAL A 325 11.21 -0.30 -12.58
CA VAL A 325 11.04 -1.51 -13.40
C VAL A 325 12.31 -2.32 -13.39
N PHE A 326 12.15 -3.63 -13.33
CA PHE A 326 13.19 -4.64 -13.38
C PHE A 326 12.96 -5.45 -14.65
N LEU A 327 13.71 -5.10 -15.69
CA LEU A 327 13.65 -5.72 -17.00
C LEU A 327 14.51 -6.98 -17.00
N ASN A 328 13.89 -8.13 -17.24
CA ASN A 328 14.50 -9.43 -17.22
C ASN A 328 15.40 -9.61 -18.45
N GLU A 329 16.70 -9.74 -18.24
CA GLU A 329 17.69 -9.98 -19.30
C GLU A 329 17.94 -11.48 -19.54
N GLY A 330 17.15 -12.34 -18.89
CA GLY A 330 17.23 -13.80 -18.92
C GLY A 330 18.05 -14.36 -17.75
N HIS A 331 17.84 -15.65 -17.45
CA HIS A 331 18.57 -16.37 -16.39
C HIS A 331 18.47 -15.69 -15.01
N GLY A 332 17.29 -15.12 -14.69
CA GLY A 332 17.05 -14.43 -13.41
C GLY A 332 17.90 -13.17 -13.21
N GLN A 333 18.41 -12.55 -14.28
CA GLN A 333 19.14 -11.30 -14.25
C GLN A 333 18.24 -10.13 -14.64
N PHE A 334 18.33 -9.01 -13.93
CA PHE A 334 17.46 -7.86 -14.14
C PHE A 334 18.24 -6.56 -14.31
N ARG A 335 17.93 -5.81 -15.36
CA ARG A 335 18.31 -4.40 -15.50
C ARG A 335 17.24 -3.53 -14.87
N LYS A 336 17.66 -2.54 -14.07
CA LYS A 336 16.75 -1.63 -13.39
C LYS A 336 16.63 -0.31 -14.15
N GLU A 337 15.42 0.19 -14.31
CA GLU A 337 15.15 1.55 -14.78
C GLU A 337 14.19 2.25 -13.82
N ASN A 338 14.48 3.52 -13.51
CA ASN A 338 13.62 4.32 -12.68
C ASN A 338 12.45 4.83 -13.54
N ILE A 339 11.23 4.40 -13.22
CA ILE A 339 10.02 4.87 -13.88
C ILE A 339 9.65 6.26 -13.38
N TYR A 340 9.67 6.43 -12.05
CA TYR A 340 9.26 7.68 -11.41
C TYR A 340 9.95 7.85 -10.07
N GLN A 341 10.35 9.08 -9.76
CA GLN A 341 10.87 9.51 -8.47
C GLN A 341 9.98 10.66 -7.99
N ALA A 342 9.31 10.48 -6.86
CA ALA A 342 8.51 11.54 -6.28
C ALA A 342 9.36 12.77 -5.94
N PRO A 343 8.78 13.97 -5.99
CA PRO A 343 9.51 15.21 -5.72
C PRO A 343 9.89 15.40 -4.24
N ASP A 344 9.36 14.58 -3.33
CA ASP A 344 9.53 14.72 -1.89
C ASP A 344 9.56 13.33 -1.19
N PRO A 345 10.39 13.10 -0.17
CA PRO A 345 10.44 11.83 0.57
C PRO A 345 9.19 11.57 1.44
N ALA A 346 8.37 12.58 1.72
CA ALA A 346 7.09 12.47 2.43
C ALA A 346 5.90 12.52 1.45
N TYR A 347 6.07 12.04 0.21
CA TYR A 347 5.02 12.07 -0.81
C TYR A 347 3.81 11.19 -0.46
N GLY A 348 4.06 10.06 0.22
CA GLY A 348 3.02 9.16 0.73
C GLY A 348 2.55 8.12 -0.28
N SER A 349 3.46 7.61 -1.11
CA SER A 349 3.21 6.56 -2.11
C SER A 349 2.55 5.34 -1.47
N SER A 350 1.41 4.89 -2.01
CA SER A 350 0.56 3.90 -1.33
C SER A 350 0.21 2.67 -2.18
N SER A 351 -0.08 2.83 -3.47
CA SER A 351 -0.40 1.72 -4.37
C SER A 351 -0.01 1.98 -5.82
N ILE A 352 0.19 0.90 -6.58
CA ILE A 352 0.39 0.91 -8.03
C ILE A 352 -0.49 -0.14 -8.71
N ALA A 353 -0.95 0.13 -9.93
CA ALA A 353 -1.66 -0.82 -10.80
C ALA A 353 -1.25 -0.62 -12.26
N LEU A 354 -1.20 -1.71 -13.04
CA LEU A 354 -0.97 -1.68 -14.50
C LEU A 354 -2.28 -1.27 -15.19
N VAL A 355 -2.21 -0.34 -16.12
CA VAL A 355 -3.38 0.11 -16.89
C VAL A 355 -2.92 0.62 -18.25
N ASP A 356 -3.70 0.46 -19.30
CA ASP A 356 -3.55 1.21 -20.56
C ASP A 356 -4.60 2.33 -20.52
N LEU A 357 -4.23 3.50 -20.01
CA LEU A 357 -5.21 4.53 -19.63
C LEU A 357 -5.66 5.38 -20.82
N ASP A 358 -4.78 5.55 -21.82
CA ASP A 358 -5.05 6.30 -23.04
C ASP A 358 -5.32 5.44 -24.28
N GLN A 359 -5.34 4.11 -24.11
CA GLN A 359 -5.67 3.11 -25.12
C GLN A 359 -4.71 3.09 -26.30
N ASP A 360 -3.41 3.22 -26.03
CA ASP A 360 -2.37 3.20 -27.05
C ASP A 360 -1.65 1.83 -27.20
N ASP A 361 -2.15 0.80 -26.50
CA ASP A 361 -1.66 -0.57 -26.42
C ASP A 361 -0.32 -0.74 -25.67
N ASP A 362 0.19 0.31 -25.00
CA ASP A 362 1.26 0.18 -24.02
C ASP A 362 0.74 0.22 -22.57
N LEU A 363 1.52 -0.37 -21.64
CA LEU A 363 1.14 -0.41 -20.23
C LEU A 363 1.72 0.80 -19.50
N ASP A 364 0.83 1.55 -18.86
CA ASP A 364 1.09 2.63 -17.93
C ASP A 364 1.07 2.14 -16.47
N LEU A 365 1.26 3.08 -15.54
CA LEU A 365 0.94 2.89 -14.13
C LEU A 365 -0.06 3.91 -13.61
N LEU A 366 -1.12 3.39 -13.00
CA LEU A 366 -1.95 4.11 -12.05
C LEU A 366 -1.27 4.05 -10.68
N PHE A 367 -1.06 5.19 -10.05
CA PHE A 367 -0.33 5.31 -8.79
C PHE A 367 -1.09 6.23 -7.82
N THR A 368 -1.09 5.92 -6.52
CA THR A 368 -1.71 6.75 -5.49
C THR A 368 -0.69 7.28 -4.49
N ASN A 369 -0.88 8.52 -4.07
CA ASN A 369 -0.17 9.08 -2.93
C ASN A 369 -1.14 9.72 -1.93
N GLY A 370 -1.03 9.30 -0.68
CA GLY A 370 -1.92 9.73 0.39
C GLY A 370 -1.68 9.06 1.73
N ASP A 371 -0.71 8.15 1.84
CA ASP A 371 -0.32 7.62 3.13
C ASP A 371 0.28 8.71 4.03
N THR A 372 -0.09 8.63 5.29
CA THR A 372 0.24 9.59 6.33
C THR A 372 0.80 8.92 7.57
N MET A 373 1.13 7.61 7.54
CA MET A 373 1.63 6.93 8.74
C MET A 373 2.88 7.59 9.36
N ASP A 374 3.70 8.27 8.56
CA ASP A 374 4.94 8.88 9.04
C ASP A 374 4.72 10.19 9.83
N SER A 375 3.73 10.99 9.45
CA SER A 375 3.49 12.34 10.00
C SER A 375 2.09 12.57 10.57
N PHE A 376 1.13 11.71 10.21
CA PHE A 376 -0.31 11.82 10.46
C PHE A 376 -0.96 13.09 9.87
N GLU A 377 -0.27 13.80 8.96
CA GLU A 377 -0.71 15.06 8.36
C GLU A 377 -1.28 14.84 6.96
N LEU A 378 -2.50 15.31 6.73
CA LEU A 378 -3.11 15.33 5.41
C LEU A 378 -2.49 16.45 4.56
N ARG A 379 -2.20 16.16 3.29
CA ARG A 379 -1.50 17.09 2.40
C ARG A 379 -2.32 17.41 1.15
N PRO A 380 -2.23 18.65 0.62
CA PRO A 380 -2.91 19.03 -0.62
C PRO A 380 -2.42 18.27 -1.85
N SER A 381 -1.22 17.70 -1.78
CA SER A 381 -0.60 16.90 -2.84
C SER A 381 -1.13 15.47 -2.93
N HIS A 382 -2.01 15.02 -2.02
CA HIS A 382 -2.57 13.68 -2.07
C HIS A 382 -3.53 13.54 -3.27
N SER A 383 -3.26 12.56 -4.13
CA SER A 383 -4.00 12.40 -5.38
C SER A 383 -3.83 11.00 -6.00
N LEU A 384 -4.65 10.76 -7.03
CA LEU A 384 -4.39 9.74 -8.03
C LEU A 384 -3.43 10.32 -9.08
N GLN A 385 -2.55 9.48 -9.59
CA GLN A 385 -1.49 9.82 -10.51
C GLN A 385 -1.49 8.82 -11.67
N TRP A 386 -1.12 9.30 -12.85
CA TRP A 386 -0.90 8.49 -14.03
C TRP A 386 0.55 8.67 -14.46
N LEU A 387 1.27 7.55 -14.59
CA LEU A 387 2.61 7.51 -15.15
C LEU A 387 2.48 6.90 -16.54
N GLU A 388 2.44 7.76 -17.54
CA GLU A 388 2.27 7.43 -18.95
C GLU A 388 3.60 6.92 -19.52
N ASN A 389 3.55 5.71 -20.07
CA ASN A 389 4.62 5.11 -20.83
C ASN A 389 4.65 5.74 -22.23
N LYS A 390 5.85 6.06 -22.70
CA LYS A 390 6.07 6.58 -24.07
C LYS A 390 7.19 5.83 -24.78
N GLY A 391 7.54 4.66 -24.25
CA GLY A 391 8.72 3.90 -24.63
C GLY A 391 10.05 4.48 -24.14
N GLU A 392 10.04 5.48 -23.24
CA GLU A 392 11.23 6.05 -22.63
C GLU A 392 11.12 6.19 -21.11
N TYR A 393 12.27 6.20 -20.43
CA TYR A 393 12.36 6.40 -18.98
C TYR A 393 13.02 7.76 -18.66
N PRO A 394 12.58 8.47 -17.61
CA PRO A 394 11.41 8.18 -16.77
C PRO A 394 10.09 8.41 -17.51
N PHE A 395 8.99 7.90 -16.95
CA PHE A 395 7.66 8.05 -17.52
C PHE A 395 7.14 9.49 -17.42
N THR A 396 6.16 9.81 -18.27
CA THR A 396 5.49 11.11 -18.21
C THR A 396 4.49 11.10 -17.06
N HIS A 397 4.74 11.93 -16.05
CA HIS A 397 3.87 12.03 -14.87
C HIS A 397 2.71 13.00 -15.09
N HIS A 398 1.50 12.55 -14.77
CA HIS A 398 0.28 13.35 -14.73
C HIS A 398 -0.41 13.23 -13.38
N SER A 399 -0.84 14.36 -12.81
CA SER A 399 -1.76 14.38 -11.69
C SER A 399 -3.18 14.27 -12.20
N ILE A 400 -3.89 13.21 -11.80
CA ILE A 400 -5.26 12.94 -12.28
C ILE A 400 -6.27 13.78 -11.50
N ALA A 401 -6.40 13.50 -10.22
CA ALA A 401 -7.42 14.13 -9.38
C ALA A 401 -6.97 14.20 -7.91
N PRO A 402 -7.22 15.33 -7.23
CA PRO A 402 -6.98 15.44 -5.79
C PRO A 402 -7.88 14.48 -5.03
N LEU A 403 -7.30 13.69 -4.14
CA LEU A 403 -8.03 12.82 -3.22
C LEU A 403 -7.23 12.72 -1.93
N THR A 404 -7.67 13.50 -0.92
CA THR A 404 -7.01 13.55 0.37
C THR A 404 -6.96 12.17 1.01
N GLY A 405 -5.75 11.61 1.12
CA GLY A 405 -5.57 10.30 1.72
C GLY A 405 -5.80 9.13 0.76
N ALA A 406 -5.70 9.37 -0.55
CA ALA A 406 -5.73 8.34 -1.59
C ALA A 406 -4.76 7.21 -1.21
N TYR A 407 -5.28 6.00 -1.08
CA TYR A 407 -4.49 4.87 -0.61
C TYR A 407 -4.41 3.76 -1.65
N CYS A 408 -5.54 3.35 -2.20
CA CYS A 408 -5.60 2.34 -3.26
C CYS A 408 -6.52 2.81 -4.40
N ALA A 409 -6.18 2.45 -5.63
CA ALA A 409 -7.01 2.69 -6.81
C ALA A 409 -7.05 1.45 -7.71
N THR A 410 -8.17 1.30 -8.41
CA THR A 410 -8.43 0.27 -9.42
C THR A 410 -9.08 0.94 -10.64
N HIS A 411 -9.27 0.19 -11.72
CA HIS A 411 -9.74 0.69 -13.00
C HIS A 411 -10.69 -0.31 -13.67
N GLY A 412 -11.51 0.19 -14.60
CA GLY A 412 -12.47 -0.59 -15.38
C GLY A 412 -13.44 0.31 -16.15
N ASP A 413 -14.17 -0.22 -17.11
CA ASP A 413 -15.22 0.52 -17.82
C ASP A 413 -16.52 0.47 -16.99
N PHE A 414 -16.70 1.42 -16.06
CA PHE A 414 -17.83 1.37 -15.11
C PHE A 414 -19.13 1.90 -15.72
N ASP A 415 -19.07 2.74 -16.76
CA ASP A 415 -20.25 3.34 -17.38
C ASP A 415 -20.61 2.81 -18.78
N GLY A 416 -19.77 1.94 -19.35
CA GLY A 416 -20.01 1.23 -20.61
C GLY A 416 -19.72 1.99 -21.87
N ASP A 417 -19.03 3.12 -21.79
CA ASP A 417 -18.72 3.89 -22.98
C ASP A 417 -17.42 3.44 -23.68
N GLY A 418 -16.71 2.49 -23.06
CA GLY A 418 -15.55 1.81 -23.61
C GLY A 418 -14.21 2.48 -23.30
N ASP A 419 -14.19 3.57 -22.55
CA ASP A 419 -12.97 4.10 -21.96
C ASP A 419 -12.68 3.50 -20.57
N ILE A 420 -11.47 3.74 -20.05
CA ILE A 420 -11.05 3.20 -18.76
C ILE A 420 -11.30 4.23 -17.66
N ASP A 421 -12.29 3.96 -16.81
CA ASP A 421 -12.53 4.74 -15.60
C ASP A 421 -11.63 4.28 -14.44
N LEU A 422 -11.61 5.08 -13.36
CA LEU A 422 -10.88 4.78 -12.13
C LEU A 422 -11.82 4.74 -10.92
N ALA A 423 -11.53 3.89 -9.95
CA ALA A 423 -12.14 3.94 -8.63
C ALA A 423 -11.05 3.94 -7.56
N ALA A 424 -11.14 4.82 -6.57
CA ALA A 424 -10.15 4.91 -5.51
C ALA A 424 -10.79 4.99 -4.13
N CYS A 425 -10.02 4.53 -3.15
CA CYS A 425 -10.40 4.58 -1.76
C CYS A 425 -9.33 5.27 -0.91
N THR A 426 -9.75 5.78 0.25
CA THR A 426 -8.85 6.53 1.15
C THR A 426 -8.59 5.79 2.46
N MET A 427 -7.37 5.93 2.96
CA MET A 427 -7.02 5.55 4.32
C MET A 427 -6.24 6.70 4.97
N THR A 428 -6.77 7.21 6.08
CA THR A 428 -6.10 8.29 6.81
C THR A 428 -6.28 8.13 8.31
N TRP A 429 -5.33 8.64 9.06
CA TRP A 429 -5.34 8.60 10.53
C TRP A 429 -6.05 9.81 11.16
N ASP A 430 -6.65 10.67 10.34
CA ASP A 430 -7.53 11.74 10.77
C ASP A 430 -8.98 11.24 10.83
N TYR A 431 -9.57 11.32 12.03
CA TYR A 431 -10.95 10.91 12.33
C TYR A 431 -11.80 12.09 12.82
N ASN A 432 -11.38 13.33 12.55
CA ASN A 432 -12.08 14.53 13.04
C ASN A 432 -13.33 14.85 12.22
N GLU A 433 -13.30 14.57 10.92
CA GLU A 433 -14.42 14.86 10.00
C GLU A 433 -14.60 13.78 8.92
N PRO A 434 -15.86 13.56 8.47
CA PRO A 434 -16.13 12.71 7.33
C PRO A 434 -15.62 13.33 6.02
N ARG A 435 -15.20 12.47 5.10
CA ARG A 435 -14.61 12.82 3.81
C ARG A 435 -15.05 11.84 2.74
N ASN A 436 -14.72 12.13 1.48
CA ASN A 436 -14.87 11.18 0.39
C ASN A 436 -13.93 10.00 0.60
N THR A 437 -14.49 8.84 0.95
CA THR A 437 -13.69 7.63 1.26
C THR A 437 -13.63 6.65 0.10
N ILE A 438 -14.59 6.72 -0.83
CA ILE A 438 -14.63 5.96 -2.07
C ILE A 438 -15.13 6.90 -3.16
N VAL A 439 -14.41 6.99 -4.29
CA VAL A 439 -14.71 7.88 -5.40
C VAL A 439 -14.51 7.13 -6.71
N TRP A 440 -15.50 7.21 -7.60
CA TRP A 440 -15.38 6.82 -9.00
C TRP A 440 -15.00 8.05 -9.83
N TYR A 441 -14.13 7.88 -10.82
CA TYR A 441 -13.66 8.90 -11.73
C TYR A 441 -14.00 8.47 -13.15
N GLU A 442 -15.03 9.10 -13.72
CA GLU A 442 -15.47 8.93 -15.11
C GLU A 442 -14.42 9.56 -16.03
N GLN A 443 -13.82 8.80 -16.93
CA GLN A 443 -12.97 9.36 -17.97
C GLN A 443 -13.86 10.05 -19.02
N LEU A 444 -13.43 11.23 -19.46
CA LEU A 444 -14.15 12.03 -20.48
C LEU A 444 -13.37 12.12 -21.79
N SER A 445 -12.06 11.91 -21.68
CA SER A 445 -11.04 11.84 -22.71
C SER A 445 -9.74 11.43 -22.02
N PRO A 446 -8.75 10.85 -22.73
CA PRO A 446 -7.45 10.46 -22.15
C PRO A 446 -6.89 11.49 -21.16
N GLY A 447 -6.74 11.07 -19.90
CA GLY A 447 -6.18 11.89 -18.81
C GLY A 447 -7.11 12.94 -18.20
N GLN A 448 -8.37 13.06 -18.64
CA GLN A 448 -9.36 14.00 -18.09
C GLN A 448 -10.51 13.26 -17.41
N PHE A 449 -10.66 13.48 -16.12
CA PHE A 449 -11.60 12.73 -15.29
C PHE A 449 -12.61 13.63 -14.58
N ARG A 450 -13.82 13.11 -14.39
CA ARG A 450 -14.86 13.69 -13.53
C ARG A 450 -15.06 12.80 -12.30
N ALA A 451 -14.88 13.39 -11.12
CA ALA A 451 -15.10 12.70 -9.86
C ALA A 451 -16.59 12.56 -9.52
N HIS A 452 -16.99 11.35 -9.14
CA HIS A 452 -18.29 10.94 -8.64
C HIS A 452 -18.09 10.25 -7.28
N PRO A 453 -18.21 10.99 -6.16
CA PRO A 453 -18.08 10.36 -4.85
C PRO A 453 -19.15 9.31 -4.61
N LEU A 454 -18.73 8.12 -4.15
CA LEU A 454 -19.62 7.00 -3.84
C LEU A 454 -19.90 6.88 -2.34
N ASP A 455 -18.92 7.25 -1.51
CA ASP A 455 -19.04 7.21 -0.06
C ASP A 455 -18.50 8.49 0.60
N TYR A 456 -19.12 8.88 1.72
CA TYR A 456 -18.76 10.05 2.52
C TYR A 456 -18.84 9.73 4.01
N THR A 457 -17.74 9.21 4.58
CA THR A 457 -17.71 8.69 5.95
C THR A 457 -16.36 8.97 6.63
N MET A 458 -16.20 8.48 7.85
CA MET A 458 -14.91 8.38 8.54
C MET A 458 -14.29 6.98 8.37
N GLY A 459 -14.76 6.19 7.41
CA GLY A 459 -14.24 4.86 7.09
C GLY A 459 -12.79 4.92 6.61
N GLN A 460 -12.07 3.82 6.79
CA GLN A 460 -10.72 3.63 6.30
C GLN A 460 -10.69 2.40 5.41
N HIS A 461 -10.21 2.59 4.19
CA HIS A 461 -10.19 1.55 3.17
C HIS A 461 -8.76 1.44 2.63
N PRO A 462 -8.03 0.36 2.97
CA PRO A 462 -6.68 0.16 2.48
C PRO A 462 -6.65 -0.49 1.09
N VAL A 463 -7.76 -1.09 0.65
CA VAL A 463 -7.81 -1.84 -0.62
C VAL A 463 -9.15 -1.68 -1.31
N ILE A 464 -9.09 -1.60 -2.64
CA ILE A 464 -10.22 -1.64 -3.55
C ILE A 464 -9.82 -2.48 -4.77
N THR A 465 -10.73 -3.33 -5.26
CA THR A 465 -10.54 -4.09 -6.50
C THR A 465 -11.83 -4.09 -7.30
N ALA A 466 -11.72 -4.11 -8.63
CA ALA A 466 -12.84 -4.15 -9.55
C ALA A 466 -12.98 -5.52 -10.21
N GLY A 467 -14.21 -5.89 -10.56
CA GLY A 467 -14.51 -7.08 -11.33
C GLY A 467 -16.00 -7.32 -11.48
N ASP A 468 -16.39 -7.99 -12.56
CA ASP A 468 -17.77 -8.45 -12.79
C ASP A 468 -18.08 -9.64 -11.84
N PHE A 469 -18.57 -9.35 -10.64
CA PHE A 469 -18.72 -10.32 -9.56
C PHE A 469 -20.03 -11.10 -9.67
N ASP A 470 -21.10 -10.50 -10.19
CA ASP A 470 -22.38 -11.17 -10.38
C ASP A 470 -22.65 -11.68 -11.81
N GLY A 471 -21.78 -11.35 -12.77
CA GLY A 471 -21.82 -11.89 -14.12
C GLY A 471 -22.75 -11.12 -15.07
N ASP A 472 -23.15 -9.89 -14.73
CA ASP A 472 -24.02 -9.06 -15.56
C ASP A 472 -23.26 -8.29 -16.65
N GLY A 473 -21.93 -8.26 -16.59
CA GLY A 473 -21.05 -7.61 -17.57
C GLY A 473 -20.60 -6.22 -17.17
N ASP A 474 -21.06 -5.70 -16.03
CA ASP A 474 -20.68 -4.40 -15.49
C ASP A 474 -19.67 -4.60 -14.35
N PRO A 475 -18.47 -3.98 -14.40
CA PRO A 475 -17.51 -4.13 -13.31
C PRO A 475 -18.06 -3.59 -11.98
N ASP A 476 -18.10 -4.44 -10.96
CA ASP A 476 -18.41 -4.10 -9.57
C ASP A 476 -17.14 -3.68 -8.80
N LEU A 477 -17.29 -3.17 -7.57
CA LEU A 477 -16.17 -2.88 -6.67
C LEU A 477 -16.25 -3.67 -5.38
N ALA A 478 -15.12 -4.23 -4.92
CA ALA A 478 -14.96 -4.76 -3.57
C ALA A 478 -13.98 -3.87 -2.80
N VAL A 479 -14.40 -3.42 -1.61
CA VAL A 479 -13.65 -2.48 -0.78
C VAL A 479 -13.44 -3.06 0.61
N GLY A 480 -12.17 -3.20 1.00
CA GLY A 480 -11.79 -3.70 2.33
C GLY A 480 -11.86 -2.61 3.39
N ASN A 481 -12.12 -2.99 4.64
CA ASN A 481 -12.09 -2.05 5.76
C ASN A 481 -10.86 -2.29 6.64
N PHE A 482 -10.36 -1.19 7.21
CA PHE A 482 -9.32 -1.19 8.22
C PHE A 482 -9.75 -0.40 9.44
N GLU A 483 -9.58 -0.95 10.63
CA GLU A 483 -9.96 -0.28 11.87
C GLU A 483 -8.78 -0.36 12.85
N GLY A 484 -7.85 0.59 12.69
CA GLY A 484 -6.54 0.60 13.35
C GLY A 484 -6.48 1.23 14.75
N ARG A 485 -7.57 1.81 15.27
CA ARG A 485 -7.62 2.37 16.63
C ARG A 485 -8.73 1.73 17.45
N GLU A 486 -8.36 1.21 18.62
CA GLU A 486 -9.30 0.73 19.65
C GLU A 486 -10.18 1.85 20.24
N THR A 487 -10.00 3.14 19.88
CA THR A 487 -10.71 4.25 20.54
C THR A 487 -12.16 4.42 20.10
N ASP A 488 -12.61 3.73 19.05
CA ASP A 488 -14.02 3.77 18.57
C ASP A 488 -14.71 2.40 18.72
N GLN A 489 -14.73 1.86 19.96
CA GLN A 489 -15.29 0.54 20.26
C GLN A 489 -16.82 0.45 20.27
N ARG A 490 -17.53 0.92 19.25
CA ARG A 490 -18.96 0.59 19.09
C ARG A 490 -19.29 0.09 17.69
N ASN A 491 -19.39 -1.23 17.58
CA ASN A 491 -20.09 -1.95 16.51
C ASN A 491 -19.54 -1.81 15.08
N LYS A 492 -18.24 -1.62 14.91
CA LYS A 492 -17.63 -1.71 13.58
C LYS A 492 -17.35 -3.15 13.20
N THR A 493 -18.39 -3.80 12.71
CA THR A 493 -18.35 -5.19 12.24
C THR A 493 -18.20 -5.28 10.73
N GLU A 494 -18.20 -4.14 10.02
CA GLU A 494 -18.07 -4.08 8.57
C GLU A 494 -16.68 -4.55 8.16
N TRP A 495 -16.60 -5.74 7.56
CA TRP A 495 -15.33 -6.36 7.21
C TRP A 495 -14.84 -5.88 5.85
N PHE A 496 -15.71 -5.99 4.86
CA PHE A 496 -15.55 -5.41 3.53
C PHE A 496 -16.95 -5.09 2.99
N SER A 497 -17.01 -4.39 1.86
CA SER A 497 -18.25 -4.10 1.15
C SER A 497 -18.12 -4.40 -0.33
N ILE A 498 -19.23 -4.83 -0.93
CA ILE A 498 -19.39 -4.93 -2.38
C ILE A 498 -20.25 -3.76 -2.83
N TRP A 499 -19.86 -3.12 -3.92
CA TRP A 499 -20.59 -2.05 -4.56
C TRP A 499 -21.01 -2.56 -5.92
N TRP A 500 -22.26 -2.99 -6.00
CA TRP A 500 -22.84 -3.56 -7.21
C TRP A 500 -23.09 -2.47 -8.23
N ASN A 501 -22.55 -2.59 -9.43
CA ASN A 501 -22.76 -1.66 -10.51
C ASN A 501 -24.16 -1.87 -11.12
N GLU A 502 -25.12 -0.99 -10.80
CA GLU A 502 -26.49 -1.05 -11.33
C GLU A 502 -26.65 -0.09 -12.52
N ARG A 503 -25.71 -0.15 -13.47
CA ARG A 503 -25.71 0.72 -14.66
C ARG A 503 -27.07 0.64 -15.37
N ILE A 504 -27.62 1.80 -15.68
CA ILE A 504 -28.87 1.89 -16.43
C ILE A 504 -28.49 1.99 -17.90
N GLU A 505 -28.80 0.96 -18.70
CA GLU A 505 -28.60 0.99 -20.15
C GLU A 505 -29.17 2.30 -20.74
N LYS A 506 -28.33 3.08 -21.43
CA LYS A 506 -28.80 4.26 -22.19
C LYS A 506 -29.78 3.74 -23.26
N PRO A 507 -31.02 4.27 -23.36
CA PRO A 507 -31.92 3.86 -24.42
C PRO A 507 -31.29 4.16 -25.79
N GLU A 508 -31.23 3.15 -26.65
CA GLU A 508 -30.70 3.21 -28.04
C GLU A 508 -31.23 4.39 -28.87
#